data_AF-A0A4Q6J965-F1
#
_entry.id   AF-A0A4Q6J965-F1
#
_cell.length_a   1.000
_cell.length_b   1.000
_cell.length_c   1.000
_cell.angle_alpha   90.00
_cell.angle_beta   90.00
_cell.angle_gamma   90.00
#
_symmetry.space_group_name_H-M   'P 1'
#
loop_
_entity.id
_entity.type
_entity.pdbx_description
1 polymer ?
#
loop_
_entity_poly.entity_id
_entity_poly.type
_entity_poly.pdbx_seq_one_letter_code
_entity_poly.pdbx_strand_id
1 'polypeptide(L)'
;MHKSISLLPDSPLLKPEFTFGVATASFQIEGAREQRLDCIWDTFCEKPGTIADQSHGNVACDHVARWQQDVEMIVDLSVDAYRLSISWPRVMLQDGSVNEQGMAFYVQLLTALKARNIKTYVTLYHWDLPQYLEDNGGWLNRETAYKFKEYAELVTRHLGHLIDSFATLNEPFCSAYLGYEVGVHAPGIKSQQAGRQAAHHLLLAHGLAMQVLRKNCPETEAGIVLNFSPTYPLTADDIKAAELADQYHNQWYIKAVLEGAYPSLFNDLADEVKPTIVAGDMAIISQAVDFIGVNYYTRIHYKNTADGWFEEASLAGVRVTDMGWEVYPQGLTELLVSLHQQYDLPKMYITENGAAMADTLENGEVNDIERVDYYHTHLNAVCDAIRQGVDIQGYFAWSLMDNFEWAYGYEKRFGLVYIDYQNQQRILKESAKQYRTLLKQR
;
A
#
# COMPACT_ATOMS: atom_id res chain seq x y z
N MET A 1 23.69 -11.91 8.14
CA MET A 1 22.59 -11.26 8.87
C MET A 1 23.14 -10.11 9.69
N HIS A 2 22.73 -8.90 9.36
CA HIS A 2 23.03 -7.66 10.04
C HIS A 2 22.22 -7.55 11.33
N LYS A 3 22.87 -7.10 12.41
CA LYS A 3 22.22 -6.90 13.73
C LYS A 3 21.83 -5.46 13.99
N SER A 4 22.12 -4.56 13.06
CA SER A 4 21.78 -3.15 13.14
C SER A 4 21.40 -2.62 11.76
N ILE A 5 20.53 -1.63 11.74
CA ILE A 5 20.23 -0.86 10.54
C ILE A 5 21.26 0.26 10.47
N SER A 6 22.03 0.32 9.38
CA SER A 6 23.03 1.36 9.18
C SER A 6 23.16 1.71 7.71
N LEU A 7 23.51 2.97 7.49
CA LEU A 7 23.77 3.54 6.18
C LEU A 7 25.24 4.00 6.12
N LEU A 8 25.79 4.11 4.93
CA LEU A 8 27.09 4.75 4.75
C LEU A 8 27.02 6.22 5.18
N PRO A 9 28.11 6.82 5.73
CA PRO A 9 28.09 8.20 6.24
C PRO A 9 27.71 9.26 5.20
N ASP A 10 27.97 8.99 3.92
CA ASP A 10 27.64 9.86 2.78
C ASP A 10 26.27 9.54 2.15
N SER A 11 25.48 8.65 2.77
CA SER A 11 24.20 8.22 2.23
C SER A 11 23.25 9.41 2.04
N PRO A 12 22.61 9.54 0.86
CA PRO A 12 21.64 10.61 0.61
C PRO A 12 20.40 10.52 1.50
N LEU A 13 20.11 9.34 2.07
CA LEU A 13 18.99 9.13 3.00
C LEU A 13 19.25 9.80 4.36
N LEU A 14 20.53 10.05 4.71
CA LEU A 14 20.90 10.77 5.93
C LEU A 14 20.77 12.29 5.78
N LYS A 15 20.33 12.80 4.62
CA LYS A 15 20.03 14.23 4.48
C LYS A 15 18.72 14.58 5.20
N PRO A 16 18.62 15.77 5.83
CA PRO A 16 17.41 16.20 6.53
C PRO A 16 16.15 16.27 5.65
N GLU A 17 16.31 16.45 4.33
CA GLU A 17 15.20 16.55 3.39
C GLU A 17 14.53 15.19 3.10
N PHE A 18 15.28 14.08 3.22
CA PHE A 18 14.74 12.75 2.99
C PHE A 18 13.76 12.38 4.09
N THR A 19 12.54 11.98 3.74
CA THR A 19 11.49 11.68 4.73
C THR A 19 11.52 10.22 5.14
N PHE A 20 11.72 9.92 6.42
CA PHE A 20 11.45 8.59 6.98
C PHE A 20 10.10 8.55 7.67
N GLY A 21 9.37 7.48 7.44
CA GLY A 21 8.10 7.25 8.08
C GLY A 21 7.84 5.80 8.41
N VAL A 22 6.65 5.59 8.95
CA VAL A 22 6.00 4.30 9.19
C VAL A 22 4.61 4.34 8.57
N ALA A 23 4.11 3.20 8.12
CA ALA A 23 2.83 3.11 7.43
C ALA A 23 1.86 2.12 8.09
N THR A 24 0.55 2.39 7.94
CA THR A 24 -0.58 1.54 8.34
C THR A 24 -1.77 1.72 7.40
N ALA A 25 -2.77 0.85 7.53
CA ALA A 25 -4.08 0.99 6.89
C ALA A 25 -5.22 0.88 7.92
N SER A 26 -6.31 1.60 7.65
CA SER A 26 -7.49 1.76 8.49
C SER A 26 -8.05 0.42 8.97
N PHE A 27 -8.52 -0.43 8.05
CA PHE A 27 -9.14 -1.72 8.41
C PHE A 27 -8.19 -2.62 9.21
N GLN A 28 -6.88 -2.53 8.94
CA GLN A 28 -5.90 -3.42 9.54
C GLN A 28 -5.62 -3.12 11.00
N ILE A 29 -5.77 -1.85 11.45
CA ILE A 29 -5.40 -1.44 12.82
C ILE A 29 -6.56 -0.87 13.63
N GLU A 30 -7.59 -0.31 13.00
CA GLU A 30 -8.55 0.58 13.67
C GLU A 30 -9.50 -0.15 14.61
N GLY A 31 -10.13 -1.23 14.13
CA GLY A 31 -11.26 -1.84 14.81
C GLY A 31 -12.46 -0.90 14.94
N ALA A 32 -13.19 -1.04 16.05
CA ALA A 32 -14.38 -0.25 16.37
C ALA A 32 -15.44 -0.27 15.26
N ARG A 33 -15.76 -1.47 14.73
CA ARG A 33 -16.72 -1.69 13.64
C ARG A 33 -18.06 -0.99 13.87
N GLU A 34 -18.60 -1.05 15.10
CA GLU A 34 -19.88 -0.43 15.48
C GLU A 34 -19.96 1.10 15.29
N GLN A 35 -18.83 1.78 15.05
CA GLN A 35 -18.75 3.23 14.86
C GLN A 35 -18.65 3.65 13.38
N ARG A 36 -18.72 2.69 12.45
CA ARG A 36 -18.64 2.92 11.00
C ARG A 36 -19.63 2.01 10.26
N LEU A 37 -19.86 2.29 8.98
CA LEU A 37 -20.56 1.35 8.11
C LEU A 37 -19.72 0.09 7.88
N ASP A 38 -20.35 -1.00 7.46
CA ASP A 38 -19.64 -2.19 7.00
C ASP A 38 -18.93 -1.93 5.66
N CYS A 39 -17.80 -2.59 5.47
CA CYS A 39 -17.01 -2.60 4.25
C CYS A 39 -16.87 -4.01 3.67
N ILE A 40 -16.35 -4.11 2.45
CA ILE A 40 -16.16 -5.39 1.76
C ILE A 40 -15.32 -6.39 2.54
N TRP A 41 -14.37 -5.91 3.36
CA TRP A 41 -13.56 -6.78 4.20
C TRP A 41 -14.32 -7.32 5.40
N ASP A 42 -15.26 -6.58 5.99
CA ASP A 42 -16.13 -7.12 7.05
C ASP A 42 -16.91 -8.33 6.52
N THR A 43 -17.60 -8.16 5.38
CA THR A 43 -18.35 -9.24 4.74
C THR A 43 -17.46 -10.37 4.24
N PHE A 44 -16.25 -10.07 3.77
CA PHE A 44 -15.31 -11.10 3.32
C PHE A 44 -14.79 -11.95 4.47
N CYS A 45 -14.48 -11.36 5.63
CA CYS A 45 -14.02 -12.09 6.82
C CYS A 45 -15.10 -13.04 7.38
N GLU A 46 -16.39 -12.72 7.18
CA GLU A 46 -17.50 -13.56 7.64
C GLU A 46 -17.69 -14.83 6.77
N LYS A 47 -17.12 -14.88 5.56
CA LYS A 47 -17.21 -16.05 4.67
C LYS A 47 -16.26 -17.16 5.16
N PRO A 48 -16.74 -18.40 5.36
CA PRO A 48 -15.87 -19.49 5.78
C PRO A 48 -14.71 -19.74 4.80
N GLY A 49 -13.48 -19.81 5.32
CA GLY A 49 -12.28 -20.19 4.57
C GLY A 49 -11.64 -19.09 3.73
N THR A 50 -12.07 -17.83 3.88
CA THR A 50 -11.43 -16.68 3.20
C THR A 50 -10.23 -16.12 3.97
N ILE A 51 -10.25 -16.24 5.30
CA ILE A 51 -9.14 -15.83 6.18
C ILE A 51 -8.51 -17.08 6.80
N ALA A 52 -7.18 -17.19 6.73
CA ALA A 52 -6.42 -18.38 7.14
C ALA A 52 -6.73 -18.83 8.58
N ASP A 53 -6.75 -17.88 9.53
CA ASP A 53 -7.08 -18.11 10.94
C ASP A 53 -8.54 -17.85 11.30
N GLN A 54 -9.41 -17.59 10.30
CA GLN A 54 -10.82 -17.24 10.47
C GLN A 54 -11.08 -15.97 11.29
N SER A 55 -10.07 -15.11 11.45
CA SER A 55 -10.20 -13.85 12.17
C SER A 55 -10.88 -12.76 11.34
N HIS A 56 -11.07 -11.60 11.96
CA HIS A 56 -11.73 -10.44 11.36
C HIS A 56 -11.16 -9.12 11.92
N GLY A 57 -11.44 -8.01 11.23
CA GLY A 57 -10.99 -6.66 11.59
C GLY A 57 -11.81 -5.93 12.67
N ASN A 58 -12.77 -6.58 13.35
CA ASN A 58 -13.69 -5.90 14.29
C ASN A 58 -12.97 -5.13 15.43
N VAL A 59 -11.86 -5.69 15.94
CA VAL A 59 -11.05 -5.10 17.03
C VAL A 59 -9.68 -4.68 16.50
N ALA A 60 -9.01 -5.53 15.72
CA ALA A 60 -7.67 -5.27 15.21
C ALA A 60 -6.67 -4.88 16.32
N CYS A 61 -6.01 -3.74 16.17
CA CYS A 61 -5.07 -3.19 17.15
C CYS A 61 -5.77 -2.22 18.11
N ASP A 62 -7.10 -2.12 18.09
CA ASP A 62 -7.89 -1.20 18.92
C ASP A 62 -7.39 0.26 18.80
N HIS A 63 -6.90 0.63 17.61
CA HIS A 63 -6.23 1.91 17.39
C HIS A 63 -7.17 3.09 17.59
N VAL A 64 -8.47 2.96 17.26
CA VAL A 64 -9.44 4.05 17.50
C VAL A 64 -9.53 4.43 18.97
N ALA A 65 -9.44 3.47 19.90
CA ALA A 65 -9.47 3.76 21.32
C ALA A 65 -8.09 4.17 21.89
N ARG A 66 -7.00 3.86 21.18
CA ARG A 66 -5.62 3.94 21.67
C ARG A 66 -4.71 4.86 20.87
N TRP A 67 -5.27 5.63 19.95
CA TRP A 67 -4.49 6.42 19.01
C TRP A 67 -3.52 7.38 19.69
N GLN A 68 -3.84 7.91 20.88
CA GLN A 68 -2.93 8.76 21.64
C GLN A 68 -1.65 8.02 22.03
N GLN A 69 -1.78 6.77 22.51
CA GLN A 69 -0.63 5.91 22.82
C GLN A 69 0.20 5.64 21.57
N ASP A 70 -0.48 5.36 20.46
CA ASP A 70 0.20 5.05 19.20
C ASP A 70 0.90 6.30 18.61
N VAL A 71 0.36 7.50 18.81
CA VAL A 71 1.03 8.77 18.46
C VAL A 71 2.30 8.99 19.29
N GLU A 72 2.26 8.76 20.61
CA GLU A 72 3.49 8.85 21.42
C GLU A 72 4.54 7.85 20.96
N MET A 73 4.13 6.64 20.58
CA MET A 73 5.01 5.62 20.03
C MET A 73 5.64 6.04 18.69
N ILE A 74 4.87 6.68 17.79
CA ILE A 74 5.38 7.23 16.53
C ILE A 74 6.44 8.30 16.79
N VAL A 75 6.19 9.22 17.73
CA VAL A 75 7.18 10.24 18.12
C VAL A 75 8.43 9.60 18.69
N ASP A 76 8.28 8.60 19.56
CA ASP A 76 9.39 7.91 20.19
C ASP A 76 10.26 7.15 19.18
N LEU A 77 9.71 6.71 18.05
CA LEU A 77 10.48 6.13 16.94
C LEU A 77 11.37 7.14 16.20
N SER A 78 11.16 8.45 16.42
CA SER A 78 11.92 9.54 15.79
C SER A 78 11.78 9.59 14.26
N VAL A 79 10.62 9.19 13.74
CA VAL A 79 10.26 9.34 12.31
C VAL A 79 9.78 10.76 12.01
N ASP A 80 9.89 11.16 10.74
CA ASP A 80 9.41 12.46 10.26
C ASP A 80 7.92 12.43 9.88
N ALA A 81 7.42 11.25 9.51
CA ALA A 81 6.11 11.10 8.90
C ALA A 81 5.36 9.85 9.35
N TYR A 82 4.04 9.95 9.37
CA TYR A 82 3.14 8.82 9.50
C TYR A 82 2.25 8.74 8.27
N ARG A 83 2.33 7.60 7.58
CA ARG A 83 1.42 7.25 6.50
C ARG A 83 0.25 6.43 7.06
N LEU A 84 -0.98 6.89 6.81
CA LEU A 84 -2.21 6.24 7.24
C LEU A 84 -3.26 6.30 6.14
N SER A 85 -4.29 5.44 6.19
CA SER A 85 -5.48 5.61 5.35
C SER A 85 -6.68 6.15 6.14
N ILE A 86 -7.56 6.84 5.43
CA ILE A 86 -8.87 7.22 5.96
C ILE A 86 -9.86 6.12 5.58
N SER A 87 -10.61 5.64 6.55
CA SER A 87 -11.66 4.66 6.32
C SER A 87 -12.88 5.34 5.72
N TRP A 88 -13.14 5.09 4.43
CA TRP A 88 -14.35 5.56 3.75
C TRP A 88 -15.63 5.27 4.55
N PRO A 89 -15.91 4.02 4.98
CA PRO A 89 -17.12 3.71 5.73
C PRO A 89 -17.18 4.37 7.12
N ARG A 90 -16.05 4.87 7.66
CA ARG A 90 -16.00 5.58 8.94
C ARG A 90 -16.42 7.03 8.79
N VAL A 91 -16.02 7.72 7.73
CA VAL A 91 -16.19 9.19 7.64
C VAL A 91 -17.40 9.63 6.83
N MET A 92 -18.01 8.74 6.05
CA MET A 92 -19.13 9.06 5.16
C MET A 92 -20.26 8.05 5.35
N LEU A 93 -21.47 8.57 5.61
CA LEU A 93 -22.70 7.79 5.69
C LEU A 93 -23.19 7.41 4.28
N GLN A 94 -24.15 6.47 4.22
CA GLN A 94 -24.64 5.92 2.95
C GLN A 94 -25.30 6.98 2.04
N ASP A 95 -25.89 8.02 2.64
CA ASP A 95 -26.48 9.14 1.91
C ASP A 95 -25.45 10.19 1.42
N GLY A 96 -24.16 9.95 1.69
CA GLY A 96 -23.05 10.83 1.37
C GLY A 96 -22.81 11.96 2.36
N SER A 97 -23.57 12.02 3.45
CA SER A 97 -23.31 12.98 4.54
C SER A 97 -22.14 12.53 5.42
N VAL A 98 -21.59 13.45 6.21
CA VAL A 98 -20.47 13.19 7.10
C VAL A 98 -20.92 12.35 8.28
N ASN A 99 -20.17 11.29 8.61
CA ASN A 99 -20.26 10.68 9.94
C ASN A 99 -19.38 11.47 10.92
N GLU A 100 -20.00 12.37 11.68
CA GLU A 100 -19.29 13.30 12.57
C GLU A 100 -18.38 12.60 13.59
N GLN A 101 -18.82 11.46 14.15
CA GLN A 101 -18.02 10.69 15.11
C GLN A 101 -16.76 10.14 14.44
N GLY A 102 -16.91 9.55 13.26
CA GLY A 102 -15.79 9.00 12.51
C GLY A 102 -14.84 10.07 11.99
N MET A 103 -15.36 11.21 11.55
CA MET A 103 -14.56 12.36 11.14
C MET A 103 -13.76 12.95 12.31
N ALA A 104 -14.39 13.08 13.49
CA ALA A 104 -13.74 13.61 14.68
C ALA A 104 -12.50 12.82 15.09
N PHE A 105 -12.50 11.48 14.91
CA PHE A 105 -11.33 10.64 15.15
C PHE A 105 -10.12 11.08 14.31
N TYR A 106 -10.29 11.22 12.98
CA TYR A 106 -9.18 11.64 12.12
C TYR A 106 -8.77 13.09 12.33
N VAL A 107 -9.71 14.00 12.62
CA VAL A 107 -9.36 15.39 13.00
C VAL A 107 -8.45 15.38 14.22
N GLN A 108 -8.79 14.63 15.26
CA GLN A 108 -7.99 14.55 16.50
C GLN A 108 -6.61 13.92 16.25
N LEU A 109 -6.57 12.79 15.54
CA LEU A 109 -5.33 12.09 15.21
C LEU A 109 -4.37 12.97 14.40
N LEU A 110 -4.84 13.54 13.28
CA LEU A 110 -4.01 14.37 12.41
C LEU A 110 -3.56 15.66 13.10
N THR A 111 -4.43 16.28 13.90
CA THR A 111 -4.07 17.46 14.72
C THR A 111 -2.96 17.12 15.71
N ALA A 112 -3.05 15.97 16.38
CA ALA A 112 -2.06 15.54 17.35
C ALA A 112 -0.70 15.22 16.72
N LEU A 113 -0.69 14.62 15.53
CA LEU A 113 0.52 14.35 14.74
C LEU A 113 1.20 15.67 14.32
N LYS A 114 0.42 16.61 13.75
CA LYS A 114 0.95 17.94 13.39
C LYS A 114 1.48 18.70 14.59
N ALA A 115 0.81 18.64 15.74
CA ALA A 115 1.29 19.27 16.98
C ALA A 115 2.64 18.71 17.46
N ARG A 116 3.00 17.50 17.03
CA ARG A 116 4.28 16.83 17.31
C ARG A 116 5.27 16.90 16.13
N ASN A 117 4.97 17.73 15.12
CA ASN A 117 5.76 17.87 13.88
C ASN A 117 5.91 16.57 13.09
N ILE A 118 4.97 15.65 13.20
CA ILE A 118 4.90 14.45 12.35
C ILE A 118 4.10 14.80 11.10
N LYS A 119 4.73 14.70 9.92
CA LYS A 119 4.09 14.91 8.62
C LYS A 119 3.03 13.84 8.39
N THR A 120 1.88 14.24 7.85
CA THR A 120 0.73 13.36 7.62
C THR A 120 0.63 12.98 6.14
N TYR A 121 0.92 11.70 5.85
CA TYR A 121 0.79 11.13 4.51
C TYR A 121 -0.50 10.30 4.44
N VAL A 122 -1.55 10.85 3.83
CA VAL A 122 -2.88 10.25 3.87
C VAL A 122 -3.20 9.51 2.58
N THR A 123 -3.59 8.24 2.71
CA THR A 123 -4.17 7.43 1.64
C THR A 123 -5.69 7.51 1.70
N LEU A 124 -6.35 7.92 0.61
CA LEU A 124 -7.81 8.03 0.59
C LEU A 124 -8.49 6.65 0.55
N TYR A 125 -7.97 5.71 -0.25
CA TYR A 125 -8.53 4.36 -0.36
C TYR A 125 -7.47 3.29 -0.10
N HIS A 126 -7.70 2.49 0.94
CA HIS A 126 -6.90 1.29 1.26
C HIS A 126 -7.84 0.10 1.46
N TRP A 127 -8.59 -0.21 0.39
CA TRP A 127 -9.35 -1.45 0.16
C TRP A 127 -10.64 -1.64 0.98
N ASP A 128 -10.96 -0.74 1.89
CA ASP A 128 -12.17 -0.81 2.73
C ASP A 128 -13.40 -0.15 2.07
N LEU A 129 -13.72 -0.56 0.83
CA LEU A 129 -14.93 -0.09 0.12
C LEU A 129 -16.19 -0.33 0.96
N PRO A 130 -17.06 0.68 1.19
CA PRO A 130 -18.34 0.46 1.86
C PRO A 130 -19.17 -0.65 1.19
N GLN A 131 -19.69 -1.60 1.98
CA GLN A 131 -20.33 -2.80 1.46
C GLN A 131 -21.55 -2.47 0.58
N TYR A 132 -22.29 -1.41 0.90
CA TYR A 132 -23.45 -1.00 0.10
C TYR A 132 -23.09 -0.59 -1.35
N LEU A 133 -21.84 -0.20 -1.61
CA LEU A 133 -21.36 0.07 -2.96
C LEU A 133 -21.07 -1.24 -3.70
N GLU A 134 -20.47 -2.22 -3.01
CA GLU A 134 -20.26 -3.58 -3.55
C GLU A 134 -21.57 -4.29 -3.86
N ASP A 135 -22.58 -4.14 -2.99
CA ASP A 135 -23.93 -4.67 -3.21
C ASP A 135 -24.58 -4.09 -4.50
N ASN A 136 -24.10 -2.93 -4.95
CA ASN A 136 -24.49 -2.28 -6.21
C ASN A 136 -23.44 -2.46 -7.33
N GLY A 137 -22.64 -3.51 -7.26
CA GLY A 137 -21.65 -3.90 -8.27
C GLY A 137 -20.22 -3.41 -8.01
N GLY A 138 -19.97 -2.67 -6.93
CA GLY A 138 -18.64 -2.33 -6.46
C GLY A 138 -17.78 -1.67 -7.53
N TRP A 139 -16.52 -2.07 -7.64
CA TRP A 139 -15.63 -1.55 -8.68
C TRP A 139 -15.98 -2.00 -10.10
N LEU A 140 -16.91 -2.94 -10.29
CA LEU A 140 -17.46 -3.24 -11.63
C LEU A 140 -18.47 -2.18 -12.08
N ASN A 141 -19.08 -1.47 -11.12
CA ASN A 141 -19.97 -0.35 -11.39
C ASN A 141 -19.18 0.95 -11.54
N ARG A 142 -19.29 1.59 -12.71
CA ARG A 142 -18.63 2.87 -13.02
C ARG A 142 -18.98 3.97 -12.01
N GLU A 143 -20.21 3.96 -11.49
CA GLU A 143 -20.67 4.97 -10.52
C GLU A 143 -19.83 4.97 -9.24
N THR A 144 -19.19 3.86 -8.89
CA THR A 144 -18.28 3.76 -7.73
C THR A 144 -17.08 4.71 -7.87
N ALA A 145 -16.58 4.95 -9.08
CA ALA A 145 -15.51 5.93 -9.31
C ALA A 145 -15.97 7.37 -9.01
N TYR A 146 -17.23 7.70 -9.32
CA TYR A 146 -17.81 9.00 -8.98
C TYR A 146 -18.17 9.11 -7.50
N LYS A 147 -18.59 8.02 -6.85
CA LYS A 147 -18.75 7.96 -5.39
C LYS A 147 -17.43 8.18 -4.66
N PHE A 148 -16.33 7.65 -5.20
CA PHE A 148 -15.00 7.90 -4.67
C PHE A 148 -14.60 9.38 -4.81
N LYS A 149 -14.99 10.04 -5.90
CA LYS A 149 -14.82 11.50 -6.06
C LYS A 149 -15.57 12.28 -4.99
N GLU A 150 -16.86 11.96 -4.74
CA GLU A 150 -17.67 12.60 -3.68
C GLU A 150 -17.03 12.41 -2.29
N TYR A 151 -16.51 11.20 -2.03
CA TYR A 151 -15.75 10.90 -0.82
C TYR A 151 -14.47 11.74 -0.69
N ALA A 152 -13.67 11.84 -1.76
CA ALA A 152 -12.48 12.71 -1.78
C ALA A 152 -12.85 14.19 -1.54
N GLU A 153 -13.98 14.68 -2.07
CA GLU A 153 -14.48 16.03 -1.82
C GLU A 153 -14.88 16.22 -0.35
N LEU A 154 -15.47 15.21 0.28
CA LEU A 154 -15.80 15.25 1.71
C LEU A 154 -14.54 15.27 2.57
N VAL A 155 -13.57 14.38 2.32
CA VAL A 155 -12.32 14.29 3.10
C VAL A 155 -11.51 15.57 2.98
N THR A 156 -11.30 16.09 1.76
CA THR A 156 -10.49 17.30 1.55
C THR A 156 -11.08 18.54 2.21
N ARG A 157 -12.41 18.69 2.24
CA ARG A 157 -13.09 19.80 2.94
C ARG A 157 -12.86 19.80 4.44
N HIS A 158 -12.78 18.62 5.07
CA HIS A 158 -12.67 18.52 6.53
C HIS A 158 -11.23 18.38 7.00
N LEU A 159 -10.40 17.62 6.28
CA LEU A 159 -9.07 17.21 6.71
C LEU A 159 -7.94 17.82 5.89
N GLY A 160 -8.21 18.44 4.74
CA GLY A 160 -7.17 18.88 3.80
C GLY A 160 -6.08 19.77 4.40
N HIS A 161 -6.46 20.69 5.30
CA HIS A 161 -5.52 21.58 5.99
C HIS A 161 -4.58 20.86 6.99
N LEU A 162 -4.91 19.63 7.38
CA LEU A 162 -4.13 18.79 8.28
C LEU A 162 -3.27 17.77 7.55
N ILE A 163 -3.30 17.74 6.21
CA ILE A 163 -2.66 16.71 5.39
C ILE A 163 -1.49 17.32 4.62
N ASP A 164 -0.31 16.70 4.73
CA ASP A 164 0.91 17.16 4.08
C ASP A 164 1.14 16.46 2.73
N SER A 165 0.58 15.26 2.52
CA SER A 165 0.61 14.54 1.24
C SER A 165 -0.60 13.62 1.10
N PHE A 166 -1.17 13.54 -0.11
CA PHE A 166 -2.27 12.64 -0.47
C PHE A 166 -1.82 11.53 -1.43
N ALA A 167 -2.17 10.29 -1.12
CA ALA A 167 -2.27 9.22 -2.10
C ALA A 167 -3.75 8.92 -2.37
N THR A 168 -4.18 8.89 -3.63
CA THR A 168 -5.59 8.58 -3.92
C THR A 168 -5.92 7.11 -3.60
N LEU A 169 -5.10 6.19 -4.10
CA LEU A 169 -5.31 4.75 -3.96
C LEU A 169 -4.02 4.12 -3.45
N ASN A 170 -4.16 3.12 -2.58
CA ASN A 170 -3.13 2.11 -2.35
C ASN A 170 -3.38 0.92 -3.27
N GLU A 171 -2.37 0.54 -4.06
CA GLU A 171 -2.29 -0.75 -4.75
C GLU A 171 -3.58 -1.12 -5.51
N PRO A 172 -3.94 -0.35 -6.57
CA PRO A 172 -5.08 -0.70 -7.41
C PRO A 172 -4.97 -2.13 -7.98
N PHE A 173 -3.75 -2.67 -8.12
CA PHE A 173 -3.51 -4.08 -8.43
C PHE A 173 -4.16 -5.01 -7.41
N CYS A 174 -3.92 -4.83 -6.12
CA CYS A 174 -4.48 -5.71 -5.09
C CYS A 174 -6.01 -5.62 -5.06
N SER A 175 -6.57 -4.42 -5.15
CA SER A 175 -8.02 -4.24 -5.20
C SER A 175 -8.66 -4.89 -6.44
N ALA A 176 -8.03 -4.78 -7.61
CA ALA A 176 -8.58 -5.28 -8.86
C ALA A 176 -8.24 -6.76 -9.11
N TYR A 177 -6.96 -7.09 -9.22
CA TYR A 177 -6.47 -8.42 -9.55
C TYR A 177 -6.73 -9.42 -8.42
N LEU A 178 -6.29 -9.12 -7.19
CA LEU A 178 -6.49 -10.05 -6.07
C LEU A 178 -7.95 -10.10 -5.59
N GLY A 179 -8.69 -8.98 -5.71
CA GLY A 179 -10.08 -8.86 -5.29
C GLY A 179 -11.12 -9.39 -6.28
N TYR A 180 -10.93 -9.15 -7.59
CA TYR A 180 -11.93 -9.47 -8.63
C TYR A 180 -11.50 -10.51 -9.67
N GLU A 181 -10.20 -10.80 -9.82
CA GLU A 181 -9.71 -11.79 -10.78
C GLU A 181 -9.29 -13.10 -10.12
N VAL A 182 -8.42 -13.03 -9.11
CA VAL A 182 -7.95 -14.20 -8.36
C VAL A 182 -8.92 -14.56 -7.22
N GLY A 183 -9.53 -13.54 -6.60
CA GLY A 183 -10.53 -13.70 -5.55
C GLY A 183 -9.96 -14.17 -4.21
N VAL A 184 -8.72 -13.79 -3.90
CA VAL A 184 -8.08 -14.05 -2.59
C VAL A 184 -8.23 -12.87 -1.63
N HIS A 185 -8.52 -11.67 -2.14
CA HIS A 185 -8.92 -10.50 -1.35
C HIS A 185 -10.41 -10.21 -1.53
N ALA A 186 -10.97 -9.39 -0.64
CA ALA A 186 -12.34 -8.89 -0.80
C ALA A 186 -12.52 -8.15 -2.15
N PRO A 187 -13.66 -8.32 -2.85
CA PRO A 187 -14.86 -9.07 -2.46
C PRO A 187 -14.81 -10.59 -2.72
N GLY A 188 -13.73 -11.09 -3.34
CA GLY A 188 -13.51 -12.52 -3.61
C GLY A 188 -14.08 -13.00 -4.93
N ILE A 189 -14.17 -12.13 -5.94
CA ILE A 189 -14.65 -12.48 -7.28
C ILE A 189 -13.51 -13.15 -8.06
N LYS A 190 -13.85 -14.14 -8.89
CA LYS A 190 -12.91 -14.93 -9.70
C LYS A 190 -13.22 -14.77 -11.18
N SER A 191 -12.90 -13.62 -11.76
CA SER A 191 -13.14 -13.33 -13.17
C SER A 191 -12.11 -12.35 -13.73
N GLN A 192 -11.39 -12.76 -14.79
CA GLN A 192 -10.42 -11.91 -15.48
C GLN A 192 -11.05 -10.62 -16.02
N GLN A 193 -12.24 -10.74 -16.63
CA GLN A 193 -13.02 -9.59 -17.07
C GLN A 193 -13.34 -8.63 -15.91
N ALA A 194 -13.75 -9.18 -14.77
CA ALA A 194 -14.08 -8.38 -13.59
C ALA A 194 -12.84 -7.66 -13.04
N GLY A 195 -11.70 -8.33 -12.94
CA GLY A 195 -10.43 -7.71 -12.53
C GLY A 195 -10.02 -6.56 -13.44
N ARG A 196 -10.11 -6.74 -14.76
CA ARG A 196 -9.76 -5.69 -15.74
C ARG A 196 -10.72 -4.51 -15.68
N GLN A 197 -12.03 -4.77 -15.53
CA GLN A 197 -13.03 -3.72 -15.38
C GLN A 197 -12.84 -2.93 -14.06
N ALA A 198 -12.59 -3.63 -12.95
CA ALA A 198 -12.31 -3.01 -11.66
C ALA A 198 -11.03 -2.15 -11.72
N ALA A 199 -9.96 -2.65 -12.33
CA ALA A 199 -8.72 -1.88 -12.53
C ALA A 199 -8.98 -0.58 -13.28
N HIS A 200 -9.80 -0.61 -14.35
CA HIS A 200 -10.14 0.59 -15.11
C HIS A 200 -10.92 1.61 -14.26
N HIS A 201 -11.94 1.19 -13.51
CA HIS A 201 -12.72 2.09 -12.68
C HIS A 201 -11.95 2.63 -11.46
N LEU A 202 -11.05 1.84 -10.87
CA LEU A 202 -10.12 2.32 -9.85
C LEU A 202 -9.22 3.42 -10.41
N LEU A 203 -8.59 3.20 -11.56
CA LEU A 203 -7.76 4.22 -12.21
C LEU A 203 -8.55 5.47 -12.58
N LEU A 204 -9.80 5.31 -13.05
CA LEU A 204 -10.71 6.44 -13.29
C LEU A 204 -10.99 7.21 -11.99
N ALA A 205 -11.21 6.49 -10.89
CA ALA A 205 -11.44 7.07 -9.56
C ALA A 205 -10.21 7.85 -9.07
N HIS A 206 -8.99 7.35 -9.31
CA HIS A 206 -7.75 8.09 -9.07
C HIS A 206 -7.77 9.44 -9.80
N GLY A 207 -8.00 9.42 -11.12
CA GLY A 207 -8.05 10.63 -11.93
C GLY A 207 -9.10 11.65 -11.48
N LEU A 208 -10.30 11.18 -11.14
CA LEU A 208 -11.38 12.01 -10.61
C LEU A 208 -11.01 12.61 -9.24
N ALA A 209 -10.37 11.85 -8.36
CA ALA A 209 -9.89 12.35 -7.07
C ALA A 209 -8.74 13.35 -7.23
N MET A 210 -7.84 13.15 -8.19
CA MET A 210 -6.79 14.13 -8.51
C MET A 210 -7.39 15.49 -8.88
N GLN A 211 -8.46 15.54 -9.67
CA GLN A 211 -9.16 16.80 -9.97
C GLN A 211 -9.70 17.50 -8.71
N VAL A 212 -10.20 16.73 -7.75
CA VAL A 212 -10.68 17.25 -6.46
C VAL A 212 -9.51 17.79 -5.64
N LEU A 213 -8.41 17.04 -5.55
CA LEU A 213 -7.21 17.44 -4.81
C LEU A 213 -6.61 18.72 -5.38
N ARG A 214 -6.49 18.85 -6.70
CA ARG A 214 -6.02 20.08 -7.36
C ARG A 214 -6.92 21.28 -7.10
N LYS A 215 -8.23 21.05 -6.93
CA LYS A 215 -9.19 22.11 -6.63
C LYS A 215 -9.16 22.54 -5.16
N ASN A 216 -9.17 21.57 -4.24
CA ASN A 216 -9.40 21.82 -2.82
C ASN A 216 -8.09 21.96 -2.02
N CYS A 217 -7.00 21.35 -2.48
CA CYS A 217 -5.69 21.30 -1.83
C CYS A 217 -4.55 21.52 -2.86
N PRO A 218 -4.55 22.64 -3.63
CA PRO A 218 -3.61 22.85 -4.74
C PRO A 218 -2.13 22.85 -4.34
N GLU A 219 -1.83 23.21 -3.09
CA GLU A 219 -0.46 23.28 -2.54
C GLU A 219 -0.04 21.98 -1.83
N THR A 220 -0.93 20.99 -1.71
CA THR A 220 -0.64 19.70 -1.10
C THR A 220 -0.26 18.70 -2.18
N GLU A 221 0.85 18.01 -2.00
CA GLU A 221 1.32 17.02 -2.97
C GLU A 221 0.35 15.84 -3.04
N ALA A 222 0.05 15.40 -4.25
CA ALA A 222 -0.91 14.36 -4.52
C ALA A 222 -0.40 13.37 -5.57
N GLY A 223 -0.60 12.08 -5.31
CA GLY A 223 -0.16 11.00 -6.19
C GLY A 223 -0.96 9.72 -5.99
N ILE A 224 -0.38 8.62 -6.46
CA ILE A 224 -0.93 7.27 -6.32
C ILE A 224 0.17 6.34 -5.79
N VAL A 225 -0.23 5.32 -5.02
CA VAL A 225 0.66 4.28 -4.53
C VAL A 225 0.42 3.00 -5.33
N LEU A 226 1.49 2.46 -5.92
CA LEU A 226 1.48 1.26 -6.73
C LEU A 226 2.43 0.23 -6.11
N ASN A 227 1.98 -1.02 -5.98
CA ASN A 227 2.86 -2.13 -5.70
C ASN A 227 3.49 -2.66 -6.98
N PHE A 228 4.75 -3.04 -6.85
CA PHE A 228 5.50 -3.66 -7.92
C PHE A 228 6.10 -4.96 -7.42
N SER A 229 5.91 -6.00 -8.22
CA SER A 229 6.66 -7.24 -8.10
C SER A 229 7.47 -7.38 -9.39
N PRO A 230 8.76 -6.96 -9.39
CA PRO A 230 9.60 -7.05 -10.57
C PRO A 230 9.64 -8.48 -11.06
N THR A 231 9.43 -8.65 -12.36
CA THR A 231 9.25 -9.96 -12.99
C THR A 231 10.57 -10.44 -13.56
N TYR A 232 10.96 -11.67 -13.22
CA TYR A 232 12.16 -12.30 -13.75
C TYR A 232 11.79 -13.58 -14.50
N PRO A 233 12.51 -13.94 -15.57
CA PRO A 233 12.34 -15.24 -16.16
C PRO A 233 12.91 -16.33 -15.24
N LEU A 234 12.28 -17.51 -15.20
CA LEU A 234 12.82 -18.66 -14.48
C LEU A 234 14.09 -19.20 -15.18
N THR A 235 14.04 -19.28 -16.51
CA THR A 235 15.17 -19.68 -17.37
C THR A 235 15.30 -18.72 -18.56
N ALA A 236 16.38 -18.82 -19.35
CA ALA A 236 16.56 -17.97 -20.53
C ALA A 236 15.44 -18.10 -21.57
N ASP A 237 14.72 -19.23 -21.60
CA ASP A 237 13.58 -19.44 -22.51
C ASP A 237 12.32 -18.71 -22.03
N ASP A 238 12.28 -18.26 -20.77
CA ASP A 238 11.11 -17.67 -20.10
C ASP A 238 11.03 -16.14 -20.14
N ILE A 239 11.91 -15.48 -20.91
CA ILE A 239 11.96 -14.01 -21.02
C ILE A 239 10.61 -13.43 -21.43
N LYS A 240 9.94 -14.02 -22.43
CA LYS A 240 8.64 -13.54 -22.91
C LYS A 240 7.55 -13.66 -21.84
N ALA A 241 7.56 -14.72 -21.05
CA ALA A 241 6.61 -14.90 -19.96
C ALA A 241 6.79 -13.83 -18.88
N ALA A 242 8.04 -13.51 -18.52
CA ALA A 242 8.33 -12.43 -17.59
C ALA A 242 7.91 -11.05 -18.13
N GLU A 243 8.24 -10.73 -19.39
CA GLU A 243 7.82 -9.48 -20.04
C GLU A 243 6.29 -9.34 -20.12
N LEU A 244 5.59 -10.44 -20.36
CA LEU A 244 4.13 -10.49 -20.41
C LEU A 244 3.52 -10.29 -19.02
N ALA A 245 4.08 -10.93 -18.00
CA ALA A 245 3.69 -10.74 -16.62
C ALA A 245 3.91 -9.29 -16.15
N ASP A 246 5.02 -8.65 -16.53
CA ASP A 246 5.29 -7.25 -16.22
C ASP A 246 4.22 -6.34 -16.82
N GLN A 247 3.88 -6.55 -18.10
CA GLN A 247 2.80 -5.81 -18.74
C GLN A 247 1.45 -6.03 -18.06
N TYR A 248 1.17 -7.26 -17.63
CA TYR A 248 -0.11 -7.65 -17.05
C TYR A 248 -0.29 -7.16 -15.60
N HIS A 249 0.78 -7.15 -14.79
CA HIS A 249 0.74 -6.84 -13.36
C HIS A 249 1.23 -5.41 -13.04
N ASN A 250 2.30 -4.94 -13.67
CA ASN A 250 2.96 -3.69 -13.28
C ASN A 250 2.62 -2.56 -14.26
N GLN A 251 2.94 -2.73 -15.55
CA GLN A 251 2.80 -1.68 -16.57
C GLN A 251 1.34 -1.30 -16.81
N TRP A 252 0.39 -2.21 -16.57
CA TRP A 252 -1.04 -1.94 -16.67
C TRP A 252 -1.47 -0.70 -15.90
N TYR A 253 -0.87 -0.46 -14.73
CA TYR A 253 -1.24 0.62 -13.84
C TYR A 253 -0.39 1.87 -14.08
N ILE A 254 0.94 1.75 -14.00
CA ILE A 254 1.81 2.93 -14.09
C ILE A 254 1.73 3.60 -15.47
N LYS A 255 1.65 2.83 -16.56
CA LYS A 255 1.53 3.38 -17.93
C LYS A 255 0.21 4.13 -18.12
N ALA A 256 -0.88 3.61 -17.55
CA ALA A 256 -2.17 4.26 -17.62
C ALA A 256 -2.14 5.63 -16.93
N VAL A 257 -1.51 5.72 -15.75
CA VAL A 257 -1.37 6.95 -14.97
C VAL A 257 -0.44 7.96 -15.64
N LEU A 258 0.73 7.53 -16.13
CA LEU A 258 1.74 8.46 -16.66
C LEU A 258 1.50 8.85 -18.12
N GLU A 259 0.99 7.93 -18.94
CA GLU A 259 0.90 8.13 -20.40
C GLU A 259 -0.53 8.12 -20.93
N GLY A 260 -1.53 7.82 -20.10
CA GLY A 260 -2.92 7.72 -20.56
C GLY A 260 -3.14 6.58 -21.55
N ALA A 261 -2.39 5.48 -21.42
CA ALA A 261 -2.51 4.31 -22.28
C ALA A 261 -2.26 3.01 -21.51
N TYR A 262 -2.97 1.94 -21.88
CA TYR A 262 -2.64 0.59 -21.43
C TYR A 262 -1.44 0.02 -22.20
N PRO A 263 -0.70 -0.95 -21.64
CA PRO A 263 0.42 -1.60 -22.32
C PRO A 263 -0.05 -2.33 -23.59
N SER A 264 0.89 -2.65 -24.49
CA SER A 264 0.59 -3.33 -25.77
C SER A 264 -0.21 -4.61 -25.61
N LEU A 265 0.00 -5.32 -24.49
CA LEU A 265 -0.79 -6.47 -24.07
C LEU A 265 -2.31 -6.27 -24.15
N PHE A 266 -2.79 -5.04 -23.97
CA PHE A 266 -4.22 -4.72 -24.13
C PHE A 266 -4.78 -5.21 -25.46
N ASN A 267 -4.01 -5.11 -26.56
CA ASN A 267 -4.46 -5.53 -27.88
C ASN A 267 -4.58 -7.04 -28.04
N ASP A 268 -3.80 -7.78 -27.26
CA ASP A 268 -3.72 -9.24 -27.30
C ASP A 268 -4.77 -9.91 -26.38
N LEU A 269 -5.44 -9.13 -25.52
CA LEU A 269 -6.56 -9.62 -24.71
C LEU A 269 -7.78 -9.92 -25.58
N ALA A 270 -8.51 -10.98 -25.21
CA ALA A 270 -9.83 -11.26 -25.76
C ALA A 270 -10.79 -10.09 -25.50
N ASP A 271 -11.70 -9.82 -26.44
CA ASP A 271 -12.57 -8.63 -26.38
C ASP A 271 -13.49 -8.63 -25.17
N GLU A 272 -13.91 -9.80 -24.69
CA GLU A 272 -14.69 -9.97 -23.48
C GLU A 272 -13.93 -9.68 -22.19
N VAL A 273 -12.59 -9.73 -22.21
CA VAL A 273 -11.73 -9.44 -21.06
C VAL A 273 -11.38 -7.95 -20.99
N LYS A 274 -11.37 -7.26 -22.14
CA LYS A 274 -11.05 -5.83 -22.19
C LYS A 274 -12.06 -5.03 -21.35
N PRO A 275 -11.60 -4.09 -20.51
CA PRO A 275 -12.50 -3.21 -19.79
C PRO A 275 -13.25 -2.30 -20.77
N THR A 276 -14.46 -1.90 -20.41
CA THR A 276 -15.16 -0.84 -21.13
C THR A 276 -14.47 0.49 -20.85
N ILE A 277 -13.88 1.09 -21.89
CA ILE A 277 -13.22 2.40 -21.84
C ILE A 277 -14.12 3.42 -22.54
N VAL A 278 -14.61 4.41 -21.79
CA VAL A 278 -15.43 5.50 -22.34
C VAL A 278 -14.52 6.63 -22.83
N ALA A 279 -14.96 7.34 -23.86
CA ALA A 279 -14.24 8.50 -24.38
C ALA A 279 -13.95 9.51 -23.27
N GLY A 280 -12.67 9.87 -23.11
CA GLY A 280 -12.19 10.79 -22.07
C GLY A 280 -11.61 10.10 -20.83
N ASP A 281 -11.85 8.80 -20.62
CA ASP A 281 -11.41 8.10 -19.41
C ASP A 281 -9.89 8.14 -19.24
N MET A 282 -9.14 7.81 -20.29
CA MET A 282 -7.68 7.80 -20.19
C MET A 282 -7.08 9.18 -19.90
N ALA A 283 -7.72 10.26 -20.37
CA ALA A 283 -7.29 11.64 -20.05
C ALA A 283 -7.64 12.04 -18.62
N ILE A 284 -8.69 11.45 -18.03
CA ILE A 284 -8.98 11.59 -16.60
C ILE A 284 -7.96 10.76 -15.80
N ILE A 285 -7.70 9.51 -16.19
CA ILE A 285 -6.75 8.63 -15.51
C ILE A 285 -5.35 9.26 -15.44
N SER A 286 -4.90 9.91 -16.53
CA SER A 286 -3.58 10.52 -16.61
C SER A 286 -3.52 12.00 -16.15
N GLN A 287 -4.34 12.38 -15.16
CA GLN A 287 -4.10 13.65 -14.48
C GLN A 287 -2.68 13.68 -13.89
N ALA A 288 -2.00 14.82 -14.01
CA ALA A 288 -0.64 14.97 -13.51
C ALA A 288 -0.56 14.74 -11.99
N VAL A 289 0.33 13.84 -11.59
CA VAL A 289 0.66 13.50 -10.20
C VAL A 289 1.97 14.18 -9.78
N ASP A 290 2.08 14.55 -8.51
CA ASP A 290 3.30 15.16 -7.95
C ASP A 290 4.32 14.10 -7.52
N PHE A 291 3.86 12.86 -7.30
CA PHE A 291 4.71 11.73 -6.95
C PHE A 291 4.11 10.38 -7.36
N ILE A 292 4.96 9.36 -7.45
CA ILE A 292 4.57 7.94 -7.46
C ILE A 292 5.04 7.29 -6.15
N GLY A 293 4.09 6.70 -5.42
CA GLY A 293 4.39 5.84 -4.28
C GLY A 293 4.68 4.42 -4.76
N VAL A 294 5.77 3.84 -4.27
CA VAL A 294 6.22 2.50 -4.61
C VAL A 294 6.12 1.62 -3.37
N ASN A 295 5.32 0.56 -3.46
CA ASN A 295 5.31 -0.53 -2.50
C ASN A 295 6.12 -1.70 -3.07
N TYR A 296 7.12 -2.15 -2.33
CA TYR A 296 7.99 -3.25 -2.74
C TYR A 296 8.20 -4.23 -1.60
N TYR A 297 8.15 -5.52 -1.92
CA TYR A 297 8.35 -6.59 -0.94
C TYR A 297 9.29 -7.68 -1.46
N THR A 298 9.09 -8.10 -2.71
CA THR A 298 9.79 -9.22 -3.36
C THR A 298 9.80 -9.05 -4.87
N ARG A 299 10.61 -9.86 -5.55
CA ARG A 299 10.45 -10.17 -6.98
C ARG A 299 9.64 -11.45 -7.18
N ILE A 300 9.20 -11.69 -8.42
CA ILE A 300 8.51 -12.92 -8.82
C ILE A 300 9.16 -13.50 -10.09
N HIS A 301 9.34 -14.81 -10.12
CA HIS A 301 9.80 -15.51 -11.32
C HIS A 301 8.63 -16.06 -12.13
N TYR A 302 8.75 -16.04 -13.45
CA TYR A 302 7.73 -16.54 -14.36
C TYR A 302 8.32 -17.53 -15.36
N LYS A 303 7.50 -18.49 -15.79
CA LYS A 303 7.81 -19.43 -16.88
C LYS A 303 6.70 -19.43 -17.92
N ASN A 304 7.04 -19.82 -19.15
CA ASN A 304 6.05 -19.92 -20.22
C ASN A 304 5.06 -21.05 -19.95
N THR A 305 3.80 -20.82 -20.30
CA THR A 305 2.78 -21.87 -20.40
C THR A 305 2.63 -22.35 -21.84
N ALA A 306 1.99 -23.51 -22.02
CA ALA A 306 1.83 -24.14 -23.35
C ALA A 306 1.00 -23.31 -24.34
N ASP A 307 0.13 -22.45 -23.83
CA ASP A 307 -0.70 -21.50 -24.60
C ASP A 307 -0.01 -20.15 -24.85
N GLY A 308 1.27 -20.01 -24.50
CA GLY A 308 2.05 -18.79 -24.74
C GLY A 308 1.80 -17.67 -23.72
N TRP A 309 1.22 -18.00 -22.57
CA TRP A 309 1.04 -17.10 -21.44
C TRP A 309 2.20 -17.24 -20.43
N PHE A 310 1.96 -16.80 -19.20
CA PHE A 310 2.89 -16.91 -18.08
C PHE A 310 2.26 -17.63 -16.89
N GLU A 311 3.08 -18.32 -16.12
CA GLU A 311 2.74 -18.83 -14.80
C GLU A 311 3.84 -18.46 -13.81
N GLU A 312 3.44 -18.10 -12.59
CA GLU A 312 4.38 -17.85 -11.50
C GLU A 312 5.17 -19.12 -11.17
N ALA A 313 6.46 -18.95 -10.90
CA ALA A 313 7.38 -20.00 -10.55
C ALA A 313 8.13 -19.66 -9.26
N SER A 314 8.21 -20.62 -8.35
CA SER A 314 9.00 -20.49 -7.13
C SER A 314 10.45 -20.90 -7.36
N LEU A 315 11.38 -20.17 -6.75
CA LEU A 315 12.78 -20.59 -6.66
C LEU A 315 13.02 -21.43 -5.39
N ALA A 316 13.82 -22.48 -5.53
CA ALA A 316 14.27 -23.28 -4.40
C ALA A 316 15.59 -22.75 -3.82
N GLY A 317 15.79 -22.91 -2.51
CA GLY A 317 17.04 -22.58 -1.83
C GLY A 317 17.33 -21.08 -1.68
N VAL A 318 16.33 -20.23 -1.94
CA VAL A 318 16.40 -18.79 -1.68
C VAL A 318 15.94 -18.47 -0.27
N ARG A 319 16.43 -17.36 0.29
CA ARG A 319 15.94 -16.86 1.57
C ARG A 319 14.55 -16.27 1.38
N VAL A 320 13.63 -16.63 2.26
CA VAL A 320 12.25 -16.13 2.24
C VAL A 320 11.85 -15.53 3.57
N THR A 321 10.87 -14.64 3.54
CA THR A 321 10.15 -14.13 4.72
C THR A 321 9.17 -15.18 5.24
N ASP A 322 8.48 -14.90 6.35
CA ASP A 322 7.41 -15.78 6.84
C ASP A 322 6.17 -15.83 5.91
N MET A 323 6.06 -14.92 4.94
CA MET A 323 5.08 -15.03 3.84
C MET A 323 5.48 -16.07 2.77
N GLY A 324 6.72 -16.57 2.81
CA GLY A 324 7.30 -17.35 1.71
C GLY A 324 7.83 -16.49 0.56
N TRP A 325 7.89 -15.17 0.72
CA TRP A 325 8.39 -14.24 -0.31
C TRP A 325 9.91 -14.12 -0.28
N GLU A 326 10.56 -14.12 -1.44
CA GLU A 326 12.02 -14.01 -1.54
C GLU A 326 12.53 -12.67 -1.00
N VAL A 327 13.58 -12.73 -0.18
CA VAL A 327 14.29 -11.53 0.27
C VAL A 327 15.34 -11.15 -0.78
N TYR A 328 14.98 -10.23 -1.68
CA TYR A 328 15.83 -9.80 -2.79
C TYR A 328 15.95 -8.26 -2.88
N PRO A 329 16.82 -7.62 -2.08
CA PRO A 329 16.95 -6.16 -2.06
C PRO A 329 17.43 -5.56 -3.39
N GLN A 330 18.27 -6.27 -4.16
CA GLN A 330 18.70 -5.83 -5.50
C GLN A 330 17.52 -5.57 -6.44
N GLY A 331 16.43 -6.35 -6.34
CA GLY A 331 15.23 -6.16 -7.15
C GLY A 331 14.57 -4.81 -6.94
N LEU A 332 14.70 -4.21 -5.74
CA LEU A 332 14.22 -2.86 -5.47
C LEU A 332 15.03 -1.82 -6.25
N THR A 333 16.36 -1.91 -6.22
CA THR A 333 17.24 -1.00 -6.98
C THR A 333 16.96 -1.13 -8.48
N GLU A 334 16.91 -2.36 -8.99
CA GLU A 334 16.68 -2.65 -10.41
C GLU A 334 15.32 -2.12 -10.88
N LEU A 335 14.26 -2.32 -10.09
CA LEU A 335 12.93 -1.76 -10.35
C LEU A 335 12.97 -0.24 -10.46
N LEU A 336 13.50 0.44 -9.43
CA LEU A 336 13.48 1.90 -9.34
C LEU A 336 14.27 2.54 -10.48
N VAL A 337 15.42 1.97 -10.83
CA VAL A 337 16.24 2.42 -11.97
C VAL A 337 15.54 2.14 -13.29
N SER A 338 14.91 0.97 -13.46
CA SER A 338 14.16 0.63 -14.66
C SER A 338 13.01 1.61 -14.91
N LEU A 339 12.21 1.90 -13.87
CA LEU A 339 11.12 2.87 -13.97
C LEU A 339 11.63 4.27 -14.35
N HIS A 340 12.75 4.71 -13.75
CA HIS A 340 13.37 6.00 -14.06
C HIS A 340 13.90 6.09 -15.50
N GLN A 341 14.38 4.98 -16.06
CA GLN A 341 14.85 4.94 -17.44
C GLN A 341 13.69 4.88 -18.45
N GLN A 342 12.58 4.25 -18.05
CA GLN A 342 11.43 4.01 -18.93
C GLN A 342 10.48 5.21 -18.99
N TYR A 343 10.31 5.95 -17.89
CA TYR A 343 9.31 7.01 -17.76
C TYR A 343 9.93 8.34 -17.36
N ASP A 344 9.30 9.44 -17.79
CA ASP A 344 9.52 10.76 -17.19
C ASP A 344 8.78 10.79 -15.85
N LEU A 345 9.44 10.28 -14.81
CA LEU A 345 8.84 10.12 -13.50
C LEU A 345 8.80 11.44 -12.73
N PRO A 346 7.70 11.73 -12.01
CA PRO A 346 7.79 12.64 -10.88
C PRO A 346 8.67 12.00 -9.79
N LYS A 347 8.93 12.73 -8.70
CA LYS A 347 9.62 12.16 -7.55
C LYS A 347 8.90 10.91 -7.00
N MET A 348 9.65 10.05 -6.35
CA MET A 348 9.12 8.82 -5.76
C MET A 348 9.25 8.79 -4.24
N TYR A 349 8.34 8.05 -3.63
CA TYR A 349 8.41 7.65 -2.23
C TYR A 349 8.31 6.13 -2.15
N ILE A 350 9.16 5.48 -1.35
CA ILE A 350 8.93 4.08 -0.98
C ILE A 350 7.87 4.09 0.10
N THR A 351 6.61 3.92 -0.28
CA THR A 351 5.45 4.11 0.61
C THR A 351 5.13 2.89 1.47
N GLU A 352 5.66 1.72 1.08
CA GLU A 352 5.73 0.50 1.88
C GLU A 352 6.96 -0.32 1.50
N ASN A 353 7.75 -0.71 2.50
CA ASN A 353 8.69 -1.81 2.42
C ASN A 353 8.87 -2.42 3.80
N GLY A 354 8.85 -3.75 3.89
CA GLY A 354 8.98 -4.48 5.14
C GLY A 354 8.82 -5.98 4.96
N ALA A 355 8.79 -6.72 6.06
CA ALA A 355 8.77 -8.19 6.01
C ALA A 355 8.02 -8.82 7.19
N ALA A 356 7.20 -9.83 6.88
CA ALA A 356 6.70 -10.73 7.89
C ALA A 356 7.82 -11.63 8.40
N MET A 357 7.95 -11.71 9.72
CA MET A 357 8.86 -12.65 10.39
C MET A 357 8.06 -13.41 11.45
N ALA A 358 8.48 -14.65 11.73
CA ALA A 358 7.89 -15.48 12.78
C ALA A 358 8.32 -14.97 14.17
N ASP A 359 7.75 -13.85 14.59
CA ASP A 359 8.11 -13.18 15.84
C ASP A 359 7.65 -13.95 17.07
N THR A 360 8.54 -14.13 18.05
CA THR A 360 8.22 -14.66 19.37
C THR A 360 8.43 -13.61 20.45
N LEU A 361 7.48 -13.52 21.39
CA LEU A 361 7.62 -12.70 22.59
C LEU A 361 8.27 -13.53 23.69
N GLU A 362 9.50 -13.19 24.05
CA GLU A 362 10.29 -13.90 25.06
C GLU A 362 10.80 -12.91 26.11
N ASN A 363 10.48 -13.14 27.38
CA ASN A 363 10.87 -12.27 28.51
C ASN A 363 10.50 -10.78 28.31
N GLY A 364 9.39 -10.51 27.60
CA GLY A 364 8.93 -9.14 27.32
C GLY A 364 9.62 -8.46 26.14
N GLU A 365 10.44 -9.19 25.37
CA GLU A 365 11.15 -8.68 24.20
C GLU A 365 10.86 -9.52 22.95
N VAL A 366 11.01 -8.90 21.78
CA VAL A 366 10.92 -9.57 20.47
C VAL A 366 12.21 -9.28 19.70
N ASN A 367 13.01 -10.32 19.49
CA ASN A 367 14.35 -10.23 18.88
C ASN A 367 14.31 -10.60 17.40
N ASP A 368 13.69 -9.75 16.60
CA ASP A 368 13.43 -9.93 15.16
C ASP A 368 14.61 -9.54 14.26
N ILE A 369 15.77 -10.16 14.49
CA ILE A 369 17.03 -9.84 13.79
C ILE A 369 16.92 -10.00 12.27
N GLU A 370 16.07 -10.91 11.79
CA GLU A 370 15.84 -11.06 10.36
C GLU A 370 15.16 -9.84 9.74
N ARG A 371 14.23 -9.20 10.49
CA ARG A 371 13.58 -7.95 10.07
C ARG A 371 14.57 -6.79 10.09
N VAL A 372 15.47 -6.73 11.08
CA VAL A 372 16.60 -5.78 11.10
C VAL A 372 17.44 -5.89 9.83
N ASP A 373 17.82 -7.11 9.46
CA ASP A 373 18.62 -7.38 8.26
C ASP A 373 17.86 -7.05 6.96
N TYR A 374 16.56 -7.31 6.90
CA TYR A 374 15.70 -6.92 5.78
C TYR A 374 15.72 -5.39 5.57
N TYR A 375 15.43 -4.62 6.63
CA TYR A 375 15.46 -3.15 6.54
C TYR A 375 16.86 -2.61 6.21
N HIS A 376 17.90 -3.16 6.82
CA HIS A 376 19.29 -2.78 6.51
C HIS A 376 19.58 -2.91 5.01
N THR A 377 19.25 -4.06 4.43
CA THR A 377 19.59 -4.34 3.03
C THR A 377 18.74 -3.54 2.05
N HIS A 378 17.45 -3.35 2.31
CA HIS A 378 16.56 -2.59 1.41
C HIS A 378 16.78 -1.08 1.48
N LEU A 379 17.11 -0.53 2.65
CA LEU A 379 17.48 0.89 2.75
C LEU A 379 18.76 1.21 1.98
N ASN A 380 19.74 0.29 1.97
CA ASN A 380 20.94 0.45 1.15
C ASN A 380 20.64 0.26 -0.35
N ALA A 381 19.68 -0.60 -0.73
CA ALA A 381 19.21 -0.70 -2.10
C ALA A 381 18.55 0.60 -2.62
N VAL A 382 17.81 1.31 -1.76
CA VAL A 382 17.26 2.64 -2.07
C VAL A 382 18.38 3.66 -2.25
N CYS A 383 19.40 3.63 -1.38
CA CYS A 383 20.60 4.48 -1.51
C CYS A 383 21.29 4.28 -2.87
N ASP A 384 21.42 3.02 -3.30
CA ASP A 384 22.04 2.68 -4.59
C ASP A 384 21.20 3.15 -5.78
N ALA A 385 19.87 3.15 -5.68
CA ALA A 385 19.00 3.73 -6.71
C ALA A 385 19.16 5.25 -6.81
N ILE A 386 19.18 5.97 -5.68
CA ILE A 386 19.39 7.43 -5.66
C ILE A 386 20.75 7.79 -6.27
N ARG A 387 21.80 7.03 -5.96
CA ARG A 387 23.14 7.23 -6.54
C ARG A 387 23.18 7.02 -8.06
N GLN A 388 22.23 6.25 -8.60
CA GLN A 388 22.05 6.04 -10.04
C GLN A 388 21.14 7.09 -10.70
N GLY A 389 20.73 8.12 -9.97
CA GLY A 389 20.00 9.28 -10.50
C GLY A 389 18.49 9.27 -10.23
N VAL A 390 17.96 8.23 -9.58
CA VAL A 390 16.53 8.13 -9.28
C VAL A 390 16.14 9.14 -8.20
N ASP A 391 15.10 9.95 -8.45
CA ASP A 391 14.60 10.94 -7.50
C ASP A 391 13.68 10.31 -6.44
N ILE A 392 14.25 9.86 -5.32
CA ILE A 392 13.53 9.23 -4.20
C ILE A 392 13.63 10.14 -2.97
N GLN A 393 12.46 10.54 -2.46
CA GLN A 393 12.33 11.58 -1.43
C GLN A 393 11.88 11.05 -0.06
N GLY A 394 11.57 9.77 0.06
CA GLY A 394 11.29 9.17 1.35
C GLY A 394 11.07 7.66 1.36
N TYR A 395 11.01 7.11 2.57
CA TYR A 395 10.87 5.70 2.87
C TYR A 395 9.94 5.48 4.06
N PHE A 396 8.95 4.61 3.90
CA PHE A 396 7.97 4.25 4.91
C PHE A 396 8.06 2.77 5.23
N ALA A 397 8.41 2.46 6.48
CA ALA A 397 8.45 1.10 6.97
C ALA A 397 7.03 0.52 7.06
N TRP A 398 6.80 -0.61 6.37
CA TRP A 398 5.60 -1.42 6.55
C TRP A 398 5.86 -2.53 7.57
N SER A 399 5.31 -2.47 8.77
CA SER A 399 4.32 -1.50 9.28
C SER A 399 4.77 -0.91 10.60
N LEU A 400 4.07 0.14 11.07
CA LEU A 400 4.25 0.64 12.44
C LEU A 400 4.09 -0.50 13.46
N MET A 401 3.02 -1.28 13.32
CA MET A 401 2.64 -2.32 14.27
C MET A 401 2.07 -3.54 13.57
N ASP A 402 2.20 -4.70 14.22
CA ASP A 402 1.48 -5.91 13.82
C ASP A 402 -0.01 -5.60 13.72
N ASN A 403 -0.66 -6.17 12.72
CA ASN A 403 -2.01 -5.82 12.35
C ASN A 403 -2.72 -7.00 11.67
N PHE A 404 -3.96 -6.79 11.24
CA PHE A 404 -4.70 -7.78 10.45
C PHE A 404 -4.12 -7.84 9.02
N GLU A 405 -3.39 -8.89 8.70
CA GLU A 405 -2.72 -9.14 7.41
C GLU A 405 -3.68 -9.81 6.42
N TRP A 406 -4.79 -9.14 6.14
CA TRP A 406 -5.72 -9.49 5.06
C TRP A 406 -6.15 -10.97 5.09
N ALA A 407 -5.94 -11.72 4.01
CA ALA A 407 -6.31 -13.13 3.93
C ALA A 407 -5.54 -14.04 4.92
N TYR A 408 -4.46 -13.56 5.53
CA TYR A 408 -3.69 -14.29 6.55
C TYR A 408 -4.15 -13.99 7.98
N GLY A 409 -5.08 -13.05 8.18
CA GLY A 409 -5.57 -12.68 9.51
C GLY A 409 -4.44 -12.17 10.40
N TYR A 410 -4.31 -12.69 11.62
CA TYR A 410 -3.28 -12.27 12.57
C TYR A 410 -2.08 -13.23 12.64
N GLU A 411 -2.00 -14.23 11.74
CA GLU A 411 -0.90 -15.20 11.69
C GLU A 411 0.43 -14.55 11.28
N LYS A 412 0.37 -13.49 10.45
CA LYS A 412 1.54 -12.83 9.87
C LYS A 412 1.76 -11.47 10.53
N ARG A 413 3.03 -11.16 10.80
CA ARG A 413 3.44 -9.99 11.61
C ARG A 413 4.47 -9.17 10.87
N PHE A 414 4.09 -7.99 10.39
CA PHE A 414 4.98 -7.05 9.67
C PHE A 414 5.54 -5.94 10.56
N GLY A 415 4.97 -5.72 11.74
CA GLY A 415 5.19 -4.51 12.51
C GLY A 415 6.61 -4.35 13.03
N LEU A 416 7.05 -3.10 13.13
CA LEU A 416 8.15 -2.71 14.01
C LEU A 416 7.75 -2.86 15.49
N VAL A 417 6.46 -2.80 15.77
CA VAL A 417 5.86 -2.95 17.11
C VAL A 417 5.07 -4.24 17.15
N TYR A 418 5.34 -5.08 18.14
CA TYR A 418 4.56 -6.27 18.44
C TYR A 418 3.25 -5.87 19.12
N ILE A 419 2.14 -6.42 18.62
CA ILE A 419 0.83 -6.31 19.27
C ILE A 419 0.48 -7.65 19.90
N ASP A 420 0.33 -7.65 21.22
CA ASP A 420 -0.38 -8.72 21.92
C ASP A 420 -1.88 -8.48 21.78
N TYR A 421 -2.53 -9.22 20.88
CA TYR A 421 -3.95 -9.02 20.58
C TYR A 421 -4.88 -9.36 21.76
N GLN A 422 -4.42 -10.10 22.78
CA GLN A 422 -5.25 -10.47 23.93
C GLN A 422 -5.45 -9.30 24.90
N ASN A 423 -4.42 -8.47 25.08
CA ASN A 423 -4.43 -7.35 26.04
C ASN A 423 -4.14 -5.99 25.40
N GLN A 424 -3.89 -5.97 24.08
CA GLN A 424 -3.62 -4.80 23.26
C GLN A 424 -2.32 -4.06 23.66
N GLN A 425 -1.36 -4.76 24.27
CA GLN A 425 -0.05 -4.20 24.59
C GLN A 425 0.79 -4.00 23.32
N ARG A 426 1.43 -2.83 23.23
CA ARG A 426 2.41 -2.46 22.21
C ARG A 426 3.82 -2.69 22.76
N ILE A 427 4.64 -3.47 22.07
CA ILE A 427 6.02 -3.80 22.49
C ILE A 427 6.97 -3.50 21.33
N LEU A 428 7.93 -2.60 21.52
CA LEU A 428 8.93 -2.31 20.48
C LEU A 428 9.82 -3.53 20.25
N LYS A 429 9.86 -4.00 19.00
CA LYS A 429 10.77 -5.08 18.60
C LYS A 429 12.20 -4.55 18.44
N GLU A 430 13.17 -5.44 18.25
CA GLU A 430 14.55 -5.04 18.00
C GLU A 430 14.66 -4.18 16.72
N SER A 431 13.91 -4.50 15.66
CA SER A 431 13.83 -3.68 14.45
C SER A 431 13.39 -2.24 14.71
N ALA A 432 12.39 -2.00 15.57
CA ALA A 432 12.00 -0.65 15.98
C ALA A 432 13.12 0.10 16.69
N LYS A 433 13.82 -0.58 17.62
CA LYS A 433 14.94 0.01 18.36
C LYS A 433 16.09 0.39 17.42
N GLN A 434 16.40 -0.46 16.44
CA GLN A 434 17.44 -0.19 15.44
C GLN A 434 17.02 0.90 14.44
N TYR A 435 15.77 0.92 14.00
CA TYR A 435 15.24 1.96 13.11
C TYR A 435 15.31 3.33 13.80
N ARG A 436 14.84 3.43 15.04
CA ARG A 436 15.00 4.63 15.87
C ARG A 436 16.47 5.05 16.05
N THR A 437 17.37 4.09 16.24
CA THR A 437 18.80 4.37 16.42
C THR A 437 19.39 5.01 15.17
N LEU A 438 19.04 4.51 13.97
CA LEU A 438 19.41 5.14 12.71
C LEU A 438 18.90 6.58 12.62
N LEU A 439 17.62 6.80 12.92
CA LEU A 439 17.00 8.12 12.76
C LEU A 439 17.53 9.17 13.74
N LYS A 440 17.94 8.75 14.94
CA LYS A 440 18.59 9.64 15.92
C LYS A 440 20.02 10.04 15.57
N GLN A 441 20.63 9.41 14.57
CA GLN A 441 21.98 9.77 14.10
C GLN A 441 21.95 10.88 13.05
N ARG A 442 20.76 11.30 12.62
CA ARG A 442 20.55 12.23 11.51
C ARG A 442 20.40 13.68 11.95
#